data_AF-A0A376LGP1-F1
#
_entry.id   AF-A0A376LGP1-F1
#
_cell.length_a   1.000
_cell.length_b   1.000
_cell.length_c   1.000
_cell.angle_alpha   90.00
_cell.angle_beta   90.00
_cell.angle_gamma   90.00
#
_symmetry.space_group_name_H-M   'P 1'
#
loop_
_entity.id
_entity.type
_entity.pdbx_description
1 polymer ?
#
loop_
_entity_poly.entity_id
_entity_poly.type
_entity_poly.pdbx_seq_one_letter_code
_entity_poly.pdbx_strand_id
1 'polypeptide(L)'
;MRNHRISLQDIATLAGVTKMTVSRYIRSPKKVAKETGERIAKIMEEINYIPNRAPGMLLNAQSYTLGILIPSFQNQLFADILAGIESVTF
;
A
#
# COMPACT_ATOMS: atom_id res chain seq x y z
N MET A 1 -6.83 -20.77 -13.10
CA MET A 1 -5.65 -20.06 -13.67
C MET A 1 -4.96 -19.34 -12.52
N ARG A 2 -3.69 -19.65 -12.21
CA ARG A 2 -2.96 -18.96 -11.13
C ARG A 2 -2.72 -17.52 -11.57
N ASN A 3 -3.46 -16.58 -10.99
CA ASN A 3 -3.27 -15.16 -11.26
C ASN A 3 -1.90 -14.76 -10.66
N HIS A 4 -0.86 -14.73 -11.50
CA HIS A 4 0.50 -14.47 -11.06
C HIS A 4 0.63 -12.98 -10.73
N ARG A 5 0.31 -12.63 -9.48
CA ARG A 5 0.55 -11.29 -8.95
C ARG A 5 2.05 -11.05 -8.93
N ILE A 6 2.49 -10.03 -9.65
CA ILE A 6 3.86 -9.51 -9.59
C ILE A 6 4.23 -9.31 -8.12
N SER A 7 5.35 -9.90 -7.72
CA SER A 7 5.86 -9.90 -6.37
C SER A 7 6.98 -8.88 -6.21
N LEU A 8 7.34 -8.60 -4.95
CA LEU A 8 8.52 -7.78 -4.63
C LEU A 8 9.83 -8.40 -5.18
N GLN A 9 9.86 -9.72 -5.38
CA GLN A 9 11.03 -10.41 -5.91
C GLN A 9 11.21 -10.12 -7.40
N ASP A 10 10.12 -9.96 -8.14
CA ASP A 10 10.16 -9.65 -9.57
C ASP A 10 10.67 -8.23 -9.79
N ILE A 11 10.18 -7.27 -8.98
CA ILE A 11 10.68 -5.88 -8.98
C ILE A 11 12.17 -5.83 -8.63
N ALA A 12 12.58 -6.60 -7.62
CA ALA A 12 13.98 -6.67 -7.20
C ALA A 12 14.89 -7.19 -8.31
N THR A 13 14.42 -8.19 -9.06
CA THR A 13 15.14 -8.79 -10.19
C THR A 13 15.26 -7.81 -11.34
N LEU A 14 14.18 -7.11 -11.70
CA LEU A 14 14.18 -6.06 -12.74
C LEU A 14 15.07 -4.86 -12.37
N ALA A 15 15.07 -4.47 -11.10
CA ALA A 15 15.86 -3.33 -10.61
C ALA A 15 17.35 -3.69 -10.34
N GLY A 16 17.70 -4.98 -10.34
CA GLY A 16 19.04 -5.45 -10.00
C GLY A 16 19.40 -5.24 -8.52
N VAL A 17 18.42 -5.35 -7.62
CA VAL A 17 18.59 -5.16 -6.17
C VAL A 17 18.01 -6.33 -5.39
N THR A 18 18.19 -6.34 -4.08
CA THR A 18 17.56 -7.34 -3.22
C THR A 18 16.11 -6.99 -2.91
N LYS A 19 15.28 -8.01 -2.64
CA LYS A 19 13.91 -7.85 -2.14
C LYS A 19 13.83 -6.94 -0.90
N MET A 20 14.85 -7.01 -0.04
CA MET A 20 14.96 -6.16 1.15
C MET A 20 15.07 -4.67 0.80
N THR A 21 15.77 -4.36 -0.30
CA THR A 21 15.94 -2.98 -0.79
C THR A 21 14.63 -2.43 -1.34
N VAL A 22 13.89 -3.22 -2.11
CA VAL A 22 12.55 -2.85 -2.59
C VAL A 22 11.57 -2.67 -1.42
N SER A 23 11.58 -3.59 -0.45
CA SER A 23 10.77 -3.46 0.77
C SER A 23 11.11 -2.19 1.56
N ARG A 24 12.40 -1.87 1.68
CA ARG A 24 12.89 -0.64 2.31
C ARG A 24 12.47 0.60 1.53
N TYR A 25 12.51 0.58 0.21
CA TYR A 25 12.04 1.67 -0.64
C TYR A 25 10.55 1.94 -0.41
N ILE A 26 9.70 0.91 -0.43
CA ILE A 26 8.26 1.04 -0.19
C ILE A 26 7.96 1.61 1.20
N ARG A 27 8.70 1.19 2.24
CA ARG A 27 8.49 1.68 3.61
C ARG A 27 9.10 3.07 3.84
N SER A 28 10.24 3.37 3.23
CA SER A 28 11.01 4.58 3.48
C SER A 28 11.90 4.93 2.28
N PRO A 29 11.36 5.59 1.25
CA PRO A 29 12.08 5.90 0.02
C PRO A 29 13.39 6.66 0.26
N LYS A 30 13.39 7.56 1.26
CA LYS A 30 14.56 8.37 1.66
C LYS A 30 15.75 7.57 2.22
N LYS A 31 15.56 6.29 2.56
CA LYS A 31 16.62 5.40 3.09
C LYS A 31 17.31 4.57 2.01
N VAL A 32 16.97 4.80 0.75
CA VAL A 32 17.56 4.15 -0.42
C VAL A 32 18.29 5.23 -1.23
N ALA A 33 19.43 4.88 -1.82
CA ALA A 33 20.16 5.81 -2.68
C ALA A 33 19.23 6.33 -3.78
N LYS A 34 19.31 7.63 -4.08
CA LYS A 34 18.38 8.32 -5.00
C LYS A 34 18.26 7.61 -6.35
N GLU A 35 19.40 7.27 -6.95
CA GLU A 35 19.47 6.57 -8.23
C GLU A 35 18.75 5.20 -8.20
N THR A 36 18.96 4.42 -7.12
CA THR A 36 18.30 3.12 -6.94
C THR A 36 16.80 3.29 -6.70
N GLY A 37 16.40 4.32 -5.94
CA GLY A 37 15.00 4.64 -5.69
C GLY A 37 14.26 5.02 -6.97
N GLU A 38 14.85 5.86 -7.81
CA GLU A 38 14.29 6.26 -9.12
C GLU A 38 14.10 5.05 -10.04
N ARG A 39 15.07 4.14 -10.09
CA ARG A 39 14.97 2.91 -10.87
C ARG A 39 13.82 2.01 -10.40
N ILE A 40 13.69 1.83 -9.08
CA ILE A 40 12.59 1.06 -8.49
C ILE A 40 11.24 1.73 -8.78
N ALA A 41 11.15 3.06 -8.65
CA ALA A 41 9.95 3.83 -8.94
C ALA A 41 9.47 3.62 -10.38
N LYS A 42 10.38 3.76 -11.34
CA LYS A 42 10.08 3.60 -12.77
C LYS A 42 9.57 2.19 -13.09
N ILE A 43 10.21 1.16 -12.54
CA ILE A 43 9.79 -0.23 -12.72
C ILE A 43 8.41 -0.46 -12.10
N MET A 44 8.15 0.08 -10.90
CA MET A 44 6.84 -0.04 -10.23
C MET A 44 5.72 0.62 -11.04
N GLU A 45 5.99 1.75 -11.69
CA GLU A 45 5.05 2.43 -12.59
C GLU A 45 4.79 1.63 -13.87
N GLU A 46 5.86 1.17 -14.55
CA GLU A 46 5.76 0.40 -15.80
C GLU A 46 4.91 -0.87 -15.65
N ILE A 47 4.98 -1.53 -14.49
CA ILE A 47 4.25 -2.78 -14.23
C ILE A 47 2.98 -2.56 -13.41
N ASN A 48 2.60 -1.31 -13.12
CA ASN A 48 1.45 -0.93 -12.31
C ASN A 48 1.37 -1.69 -10.97
N TYR A 49 2.50 -1.77 -10.25
CA TYR A 49 2.57 -2.49 -8.99
C TYR A 49 1.95 -1.68 -7.85
N ILE A 50 0.88 -2.22 -7.26
CA ILE A 50 0.25 -1.66 -6.07
C ILE A 50 0.75 -2.43 -4.83
N PRO A 51 1.49 -1.79 -3.91
CA PRO A 51 2.02 -2.46 -2.74
C PRO A 51 0.92 -2.95 -1.81
N ASN A 52 0.97 -4.24 -1.45
CA ASN A 52 0.08 -4.80 -0.44
C ASN A 52 0.50 -4.32 0.96
N ARG A 53 -0.38 -3.60 1.65
CA ARG A 53 -0.13 -3.09 3.01
C ARG A 53 -0.37 -4.11 4.13
N ALA A 54 -1.06 -5.22 3.83
CA ALA A 54 -1.41 -6.25 4.83
C ALA A 54 -0.20 -6.82 5.61
N PRO A 55 0.96 -7.12 4.98
CA PRO A 55 2.14 -7.60 5.72
C PRO A 55 2.67 -6.57 6.72
N GLY A 56 2.56 -5.27 6.42
CA GLY A 56 2.94 -4.20 7.34
C GLY A 56 2.05 -4.12 8.57
N MET A 57 0.74 -4.34 8.39
CA MET A 57 -0.24 -4.37 9.48
C MET A 57 -0.02 -5.58 10.40
N LEU A 58 0.25 -6.75 9.82
CA LEU A 58 0.53 -7.98 10.58
C LEU A 58 1.84 -7.91 11.35
N LEU A 59 2.92 -7.40 10.74
CA LEU A 59 4.23 -7.28 11.37
C LEU A 59 4.23 -6.31 12.56
N ASN A 60 3.48 -5.22 12.46
CA ASN A 60 3.40 -4.21 13.53
C ASN A 60 2.21 -4.44 14.48
N ALA A 61 1.38 -5.46 14.24
CA ALA A 61 0.09 -5.67 14.92
C ALA A 61 -0.78 -4.41 15.02
N GLN A 62 -0.60 -3.47 14.10
CA GLN A 62 -1.26 -2.17 14.09
C GLN A 62 -2.04 -2.02 12.79
N SER A 63 -3.34 -1.81 12.95
CA SER A 63 -4.25 -1.50 11.87
C SER A 63 -4.65 -0.03 11.98
N TYR A 64 -4.59 0.69 10.87
CA TYR A 64 -5.18 2.03 10.75
C TYR A 64 -6.59 1.96 10.13
N THR A 65 -7.21 0.77 10.12
CA THR A 65 -8.58 0.57 9.61
C THR A 65 -9.60 0.90 10.69
N LEU A 66 -10.47 1.87 10.43
CA LEU A 66 -11.66 2.14 11.24
C LEU A 66 -12.85 1.34 10.69
N GLY A 67 -13.38 0.42 11.49
CA GLY A 67 -14.61 -0.31 11.14
C GLY A 67 -15.85 0.46 11.61
N ILE A 68 -16.79 0.73 10.70
CA ILE A 68 -18.02 1.46 11.01
C ILE A 68 -19.21 0.54 10.77
N LEU A 69 -20.00 0.29 11.81
CA LEU A 69 -21.24 -0.50 11.75
C LEU A 69 -22.44 0.44 11.71
N ILE A 70 -23.22 0.39 10.62
CA ILE A 70 -24.44 1.17 10.49
C ILE A 70 -25.66 0.26 10.28
N PRO A 71 -26.87 0.68 10.70
CA PRO A 71 -28.09 -0.11 10.53
C PRO A 71 -28.52 -0.28 9.07
N SER A 72 -28.30 0.73 8.22
CA SER A 72 -28.68 0.71 6.81
C SER A 72 -27.97 1.81 6.01
N PHE A 73 -27.65 1.53 4.75
CA PHE A 73 -27.14 2.52 3.78
C PHE A 73 -28.25 3.36 3.14
N GLN A 74 -29.53 3.03 3.36
CA GLN A 74 -30.66 3.73 2.74
C GLN A 74 -31.09 4.98 3.53
N ASN A 75 -30.70 5.08 4.80
CA ASN A 75 -31.04 6.23 5.62
C ASN A 75 -29.97 7.32 5.48
N GLN A 76 -30.38 8.45 4.91
CA GLN A 76 -29.51 9.59 4.60
C GLN A 76 -28.82 10.19 5.83
N LEU A 77 -29.39 10.02 7.04
CA LEU A 77 -28.77 10.46 8.29
C LEU A 77 -27.35 9.89 8.48
N PHE A 78 -27.11 8.63 8.08
CA PHE A 78 -25.80 8.00 8.25
C PHE A 78 -24.78 8.49 7.23
N ALA A 79 -25.22 9.03 6.08
CA ALA A 79 -24.31 9.56 5.07
C ALA A 79 -23.55 10.79 5.60
N ASP A 80 -24.26 11.72 6.26
CA ASP A 80 -23.66 12.92 6.83
C ASP A 80 -22.68 12.58 7.97
N ILE A 81 -23.00 11.55 8.78
CA ILE A 81 -22.13 11.05 9.84
C ILE A 81 -20.86 10.43 9.24
N LEU A 82 -20.99 9.60 8.21
CA LEU A 82 -19.84 8.99 7.51
C LEU A 82 -18.94 10.05 6.88
N ALA A 83 -19.52 11.07 6.24
CA ALA A 83 -18.77 12.19 5.67
C ALA A 83 -18.02 12.98 6.76
N GLY A 84 -18.64 13.18 7.93
CA GLY A 84 -17.98 13.79 9.08
C GLY A 84 -16.78 12.96 9.57
N ILE A 85 -16.94 11.63 9.69
CA ILE A 85 -15.85 10.74 10.08
C ILE A 85 -14.71 10.76 9.04
N GLU A 86 -15.05 10.72 7.75
CA GLU A 86 -14.08 10.81 6.66
C GLU A 86 -13.25 12.10 6.78
N SER A 87 -13.90 13.25 7.02
CA SER A 87 -13.24 14.56 7.08
C SER A 87 -12.17 14.72 8.16
N VAL A 88 -12.18 13.89 9.21
CA VAL A 88 -11.21 13.95 10.32
C VAL A 88 -10.22 12.79 10.32
N THR A 89 -10.44 11.76 9.50
CA THR A 89 -9.61 10.54 9.48
C THR A 89 -8.80 10.36 8.19
N PHE A 90 -9.21 10.97 7.07
CA PHE A 90 -8.48 11.00 5.80
C PHE A 90 -7.82 12.35 5.55
#